data_AF-A0AAD7KEG8-F1
#
_entry.id   AF-A0AAD7KEG8-F1
#
_cell.length_a   1.000
_cell.length_b   1.000
_cell.length_c   1.000
_cell.angle_alpha   90.00
_cell.angle_beta   90.00
_cell.angle_gamma   90.00
#
_symmetry.space_group_name_H-M   'P 1'
#
loop_
_entity.id
_entity.type
_entity.pdbx_description
1 polymer ?
#
loop_
_entity_poly.entity_id
_entity_poly.type
_entity_poly.pdbx_seq_one_letter_code
_entity_poly.pdbx_strand_id
1 'polypeptide(L)'
;MNNGPHLSMLFCELKNLHHGDIIAKDLFSYAEDLNVSIPRFQFNVEGAILGALEPCAEPGKDVLLHIHFLATRLLPGPADLAIQKFTGNQDCGADPTDSMTMAIHAFSHYVPIYTDNNLVLCDLQGMYDRRKVMTLVDPQSHS
;
A
#
# COMPACT_ATOMS: atom_id res chain seq x y z
N MET A 1 9.82 -11.35 26.02
CA MET A 1 8.53 -10.97 25.39
C MET A 1 8.47 -11.64 24.03
N ASN A 2 7.37 -12.34 23.74
CA ASN A 2 7.24 -13.18 22.54
C ASN A 2 6.84 -12.29 21.35
N ASN A 3 7.82 -11.70 20.66
CA ASN A 3 7.60 -10.70 19.59
C ASN A 3 7.20 -11.33 18.23
N GLY A 4 7.06 -12.65 18.15
CA GLY A 4 6.72 -13.40 16.93
C GLY A 4 5.46 -12.90 16.20
N PRO A 5 4.33 -12.65 16.89
CA PRO A 5 3.08 -12.22 16.23
C PRO A 5 3.19 -10.85 15.55
N HIS A 6 3.91 -9.92 16.16
CA HIS A 6 4.08 -8.56 15.63
C HIS A 6 4.95 -8.54 14.36
N LEU A 7 6.06 -9.28 14.37
CA LEU A 7 6.94 -9.38 13.20
C LEU A 7 6.23 -10.04 12.02
N SER A 8 5.44 -11.09 12.27
CA SER A 8 4.62 -11.74 11.23
C SER A 8 3.62 -10.78 10.62
N MET A 9 2.96 -9.95 11.44
CA MET A 9 2.02 -8.92 10.96
C MET A 9 2.74 -7.91 10.04
N LEU A 10 3.87 -7.35 10.47
CA LEU A 10 4.62 -6.41 9.64
C LEU A 10 5.11 -7.03 8.32
N PHE A 11 5.41 -8.34 8.33
CA PHE A 11 5.76 -9.07 7.11
C PHE A 11 4.57 -9.22 6.16
N CYS A 12 3.35 -9.41 6.69
CA CYS A 12 2.13 -9.40 5.90
C CYS A 12 1.87 -8.00 5.31
N GLU A 13 2.04 -6.92 6.08
CA GLU A 13 1.88 -5.56 5.57
C GLU A 13 2.85 -5.26 4.41
N LEU A 14 4.12 -5.66 4.57
CA LEU A 14 5.11 -5.54 3.50
C LEU A 14 4.73 -6.38 2.26
N LYS A 15 4.19 -7.60 2.45
CA LYS A 15 3.67 -8.42 1.35
C LYS A 15 2.51 -7.74 0.63
N ASN A 16 1.59 -7.10 1.34
CA ASN A 16 0.46 -6.41 0.73
C ASN A 16 0.93 -5.28 -0.20
N LEU A 17 1.92 -4.50 0.24
CA LEU A 17 2.56 -3.48 -0.61
C LEU A 17 3.19 -4.10 -1.86
N HIS A 18 3.91 -5.22 -1.71
CA HIS A 18 4.53 -5.91 -2.84
C HIS A 18 3.52 -6.54 -3.81
N HIS A 19 2.46 -7.19 -3.30
CA HIS A 19 1.39 -7.74 -4.13
C HIS A 19 0.73 -6.62 -4.94
N GLY A 20 0.39 -5.50 -4.29
CA GLY A 20 -0.15 -4.34 -4.98
C GLY A 20 0.74 -3.86 -6.11
N ASP A 21 2.04 -3.68 -5.85
CA ASP A 21 3.01 -3.21 -6.83
C ASP A 21 3.17 -4.15 -8.03
N ILE A 22 3.26 -5.46 -7.79
CA ILE A 22 3.42 -6.47 -8.84
C ILE A 22 2.17 -6.51 -9.74
N ILE A 23 0.98 -6.58 -9.13
CA ILE A 23 -0.28 -6.69 -9.87
C ILE A 23 -0.56 -5.38 -10.63
N ALA A 24 -0.19 -4.22 -10.08
CA ALA A 24 -0.37 -2.94 -10.78
C ALA A 24 0.49 -2.87 -12.04
N LYS A 25 1.75 -3.33 -11.97
CA LYS A 25 2.64 -3.42 -13.13
C LYS A 25 2.06 -4.33 -14.21
N ASP A 26 1.49 -5.45 -13.80
CA ASP A 26 0.82 -6.39 -14.71
C ASP A 26 -0.40 -5.74 -15.38
N LEU A 27 -1.26 -5.07 -14.62
CA LEU A 27 -2.39 -4.31 -15.17
C LEU A 27 -1.94 -3.27 -16.20
N PHE A 28 -0.86 -2.54 -15.94
CA PHE A 28 -0.34 -1.55 -16.89
C PHE A 28 0.16 -2.22 -18.18
N SER A 29 0.87 -3.33 -18.08
CA SER A 29 1.30 -4.12 -19.25
C SER A 29 0.09 -4.63 -20.04
N TYR A 30 -0.92 -5.15 -19.34
CA TYR A 30 -2.15 -5.65 -19.97
C TYR A 30 -2.93 -4.52 -20.68
N ALA A 31 -3.02 -3.34 -20.07
CA ALA A 31 -3.64 -2.18 -20.70
C ALA A 31 -2.90 -1.74 -21.97
N GLU A 32 -1.57 -1.77 -21.95
CA GLU A 32 -0.72 -1.47 -23.12
C GLU A 32 -0.93 -2.46 -24.26
N ASP A 33 -1.01 -3.76 -23.97
CA ASP A 33 -1.29 -4.81 -24.96
C ASP A 33 -2.65 -4.61 -25.64
N LEU A 34 -3.62 -4.04 -24.92
CA LEU A 34 -4.94 -3.70 -25.44
C LEU A 34 -5.02 -2.32 -26.09
N ASN A 35 -3.93 -1.56 -26.15
CA ASN A 35 -3.88 -0.16 -26.59
C ASN A 35 -4.83 0.76 -25.79
N VAL A 36 -5.00 0.49 -24.50
CA VAL A 36 -5.79 1.31 -23.57
C VAL A 36 -4.84 2.11 -22.68
N SER A 37 -5.06 3.42 -22.62
CA SER A 37 -4.31 4.30 -21.71
C SER A 37 -5.04 4.46 -20.39
N ILE A 38 -4.38 4.08 -19.28
CA ILE A 38 -4.87 4.32 -17.92
C ILE A 38 -3.89 5.20 -17.12
N PRO A 39 -4.37 6.08 -16.22
CA PRO A 39 -3.52 6.79 -15.29
C PRO A 39 -2.61 5.85 -14.50
N ARG A 40 -1.31 6.17 -14.46
CA ARG A 40 -0.33 5.38 -13.73
C ARG A 40 -0.29 5.79 -12.26
N PHE A 41 -0.17 4.78 -11.40
CA PHE A 41 0.09 4.90 -9.97
C PHE A 41 1.13 3.84 -9.57
N GLN A 42 1.62 3.93 -8.34
CA GLN A 42 2.60 3.00 -7.78
C GLN A 42 2.30 2.73 -6.32
N PHE A 43 2.86 1.67 -5.75
CA PHE A 43 2.81 1.43 -4.31
C PHE A 43 4.11 1.92 -3.66
N ASN A 44 4.03 2.38 -2.41
CA ASN A 44 5.18 2.90 -1.65
C ASN A 44 6.11 1.80 -1.13
N VAL A 45 6.53 0.90 -2.03
CA VAL A 45 7.35 -0.28 -1.72
C VAL A 45 8.84 -0.01 -1.92
N GLU A 46 9.20 0.96 -2.77
CA GLU A 46 10.60 1.25 -3.07
C GLU A 46 11.32 1.81 -1.84
N GLY A 47 12.30 1.05 -1.34
CA GLY A 47 13.04 1.42 -0.12
C GLY A 47 12.25 1.15 1.16
N ALA A 48 11.16 0.37 1.10
CA ALA A 48 10.52 -0.14 2.31
C ALA A 48 11.48 -1.06 3.06
N ILE A 49 11.56 -0.89 4.37
CA ILE A 49 12.45 -1.67 5.24
C ILE A 49 11.66 -2.28 6.40
N LEU A 50 11.94 -3.55 6.68
CA LEU A 50 11.54 -4.21 7.92
C LEU A 50 12.76 -4.21 8.85
N GLY A 51 12.65 -3.47 9.96
CA GLY A 51 13.74 -3.24 10.89
C GLY A 51 13.44 -3.71 12.30
N ALA A 52 14.50 -3.74 13.12
CA ALA A 52 14.40 -3.92 14.56
C ALA A 52 15.27 -2.87 15.27
N LEU A 53 14.77 -2.36 16.39
CA LEU A 53 15.51 -1.46 17.27
C LEU A 53 16.32 -2.27 18.27
N GLU A 54 17.56 -1.87 18.48
CA GLU A 54 18.37 -2.37 19.59
C GLU A 54 17.91 -1.69 20.89
N PRO A 55 17.48 -2.46 21.92
CA PRO A 55 17.08 -1.88 23.19
C PRO A 55 18.27 -1.14 23.83
N CYS A 56 18.18 0.19 23.92
CA CYS A 56 19.15 0.97 24.70
C CYS A 56 18.73 0.93 26.17
N ALA A 57 19.40 0.08 26.96
CA ALA A 57 19.18 -0.05 28.39
C ALA A 57 19.79 1.13 29.16
N GLU A 58 19.22 2.33 29.00
CA GLU A 58 19.51 3.44 29.91
C GLU A 58 18.61 3.33 31.14
N PRO A 59 19.16 3.43 32.37
CA PRO A 59 18.37 3.40 33.59
C PRO A 59 17.32 4.53 33.59
N GLY A 60 16.04 4.18 33.65
CA GLY A 60 14.94 5.14 33.77
C GLY A 60 14.30 5.62 32.47
N LYS A 61 14.67 5.05 31.31
CA LYS A 61 13.93 5.28 30.05
C LYS A 61 12.95 4.14 29.77
N ASP A 62 11.74 4.50 29.37
CA ASP A 62 10.73 3.55 28.92
C ASP A 62 11.26 2.77 27.70
N VAL A 63 11.17 1.44 27.78
CA VAL A 63 11.50 0.56 26.65
C VAL A 63 10.34 0.62 25.67
N LEU A 64 10.63 0.90 24.39
CA LEU A 64 9.62 0.84 23.33
C LEU A 64 8.92 -0.53 23.35
N LEU A 65 7.59 -0.51 23.36
CA LEU A 65 6.75 -1.72 23.44
C LEU A 65 6.99 -2.65 22.24
N HIS A 66 7.27 -2.07 21.07
CA HIS A 66 7.56 -2.79 19.83
C HIS A 66 8.95 -2.42 19.34
N ILE A 67 9.82 -3.44 19.23
CA ILE A 67 11.17 -3.26 18.69
C ILE A 67 11.21 -3.40 17.17
N HIS A 68 10.26 -4.12 16.57
CA HIS A 68 10.19 -4.29 15.12
C HIS A 68 9.36 -3.18 14.49
N PHE A 69 9.71 -2.76 13.27
CA PHE A 69 8.96 -1.76 12.54
C PHE A 69 9.03 -2.01 11.04
N LEU A 70 7.98 -1.57 10.33
CA LEU A 70 7.99 -1.37 8.89
C LEU A 70 8.08 0.13 8.62
N ALA A 71 9.05 0.55 7.82
CA ALA A 71 9.17 1.93 7.38
C ALA A 71 9.16 2.01 5.86
N THR A 72 8.40 2.96 5.32
CA THR A 72 8.36 3.30 3.90
C THR A 72 8.87 4.73 3.71
N ARG A 73 9.16 5.11 2.47
CA ARG A 73 9.61 6.48 2.19
C ARG A 73 8.49 7.46 2.55
N LEU A 74 8.85 8.53 3.24
CA LEU A 74 7.91 9.61 3.54
C LEU A 74 7.42 10.24 2.24
N LEU A 75 6.11 10.21 2.03
CA LEU A 75 5.50 10.86 0.88
C LEU A 75 5.58 12.38 1.01
N PRO A 76 5.90 13.09 -0.07
CA PRO A 76 6.13 14.51 -0.01
C PRO A 76 4.80 15.26 0.08
N GLY A 77 4.69 16.14 1.06
CA GLY A 77 3.53 17.02 1.22
C GLY A 77 3.64 17.81 2.51
N PRO A 78 2.77 18.82 2.68
CA PRO A 78 2.45 19.36 4.00
C PRO A 78 2.06 18.22 4.95
N ALA A 79 2.45 18.32 6.23
CA ALA A 79 2.13 17.30 7.23
C ALA A 79 0.61 17.12 7.45
N ASP A 80 -0.19 18.11 7.07
CA ASP A 80 -1.64 18.16 7.13
C ASP A 80 -2.33 17.81 5.80
N LEU A 81 -1.57 17.48 4.74
CA LEU A 81 -2.17 17.07 3.47
C LEU A 81 -2.87 15.73 3.64
N ALA A 82 -4.20 15.74 3.47
CA ALA A 82 -5.02 14.56 3.60
C ALA A 82 -4.64 13.50 2.54
N ILE A 83 -4.44 12.27 3.00
CA ILE A 83 -4.34 11.10 2.14
C ILE A 83 -5.70 10.88 1.48
N GLN A 84 -5.71 10.73 0.15
CA GLN A 84 -6.93 10.42 -0.58
C GLN A 84 -7.24 8.93 -0.43
N LYS A 85 -8.46 8.61 0.00
CA LYS A 85 -8.96 7.25 0.12
C LYS A 85 -9.85 6.91 -1.07
N PHE A 86 -9.52 5.84 -1.78
CA PHE A 86 -10.19 5.43 -3.03
C PHE A 86 -11.16 4.27 -2.82
N THR A 87 -10.79 3.32 -1.95
CA THR A 87 -11.68 2.22 -1.52
C THR A 87 -11.67 2.10 0.00
N GLY A 88 -12.75 1.55 0.55
CA GLY A 88 -12.82 1.18 1.96
C GLY A 88 -12.44 -0.27 2.18
N ASN A 89 -12.45 -0.71 3.44
CA ASN A 89 -12.21 -2.10 3.78
C ASN A 89 -13.39 -3.02 3.41
N GLN A 90 -14.62 -2.48 3.39
CA GLN A 90 -15.87 -3.22 3.16
C GLN A 90 -16.75 -2.57 2.08
N ASP A 91 -16.24 -1.55 1.40
CA ASP A 91 -16.96 -0.78 0.40
C ASP A 91 -16.03 -0.38 -0.74
N CYS A 92 -16.61 -0.13 -1.92
CA CYS A 92 -15.86 0.25 -3.12
C CYS A 92 -15.42 1.72 -3.14
N GLY A 93 -15.59 2.47 -2.03
CA GLY A 93 -15.43 3.91 -2.00
C GLY A 93 -16.57 4.68 -2.67
N ALA A 94 -16.36 5.98 -2.88
CA ALA A 94 -17.32 6.83 -3.57
C ALA A 94 -17.30 6.57 -5.08
N ASP A 95 -18.40 6.89 -5.77
CA ASP A 95 -18.48 6.77 -7.22
C ASP A 95 -17.31 7.52 -7.90
N PRO A 96 -16.63 6.89 -8.86
CA PRO A 96 -15.43 7.46 -9.46
C PRO A 96 -15.81 8.66 -10.34
N THR A 97 -15.42 9.87 -9.92
CA THR A 97 -15.66 11.12 -10.65
C THR A 97 -14.44 11.61 -11.45
N ASP A 98 -13.27 11.00 -11.23
CA ASP A 98 -12.03 11.32 -11.91
C ASP A 98 -11.30 10.06 -12.41
N SER A 99 -10.44 10.25 -13.42
CA SER A 99 -9.74 9.14 -14.07
C SER A 99 -8.81 8.34 -13.15
N MET A 100 -8.21 8.95 -12.12
CA MET A 100 -7.34 8.24 -11.19
C MET A 100 -8.17 7.32 -10.29
N THR A 101 -9.29 7.81 -9.77
CA THR A 101 -10.23 6.99 -8.99
C THR A 101 -10.77 5.83 -9.84
N MET A 102 -11.13 6.08 -11.11
CA MET A 102 -11.53 5.02 -12.04
C MET A 102 -10.43 3.97 -12.23
N ALA A 103 -9.17 4.39 -12.39
CA ALA A 103 -8.04 3.48 -12.58
C ALA A 103 -7.79 2.61 -11.35
N ILE A 104 -7.88 3.18 -10.15
CA ILE A 104 -7.69 2.46 -8.89
C ILE A 104 -8.85 1.50 -8.63
N HIS A 105 -10.09 1.89 -8.95
CA HIS A 105 -11.25 0.98 -8.90
C HIS A 105 -11.08 -0.17 -9.89
N ALA A 106 -10.70 0.11 -11.14
CA ALA A 106 -10.42 -0.92 -12.14
C ALA A 106 -9.31 -1.88 -11.67
N PHE A 107 -8.26 -1.36 -11.04
CA PHE A 107 -7.23 -2.18 -10.41
C PHE A 107 -7.78 -3.07 -9.29
N SER A 108 -8.60 -2.53 -8.39
CA SER A 108 -9.25 -3.31 -7.32
C SER A 108 -10.07 -4.48 -7.89
N HIS A 109 -10.74 -4.28 -9.04
CA HIS A 109 -11.47 -5.33 -9.76
C HIS A 109 -10.54 -6.29 -10.53
N TYR A 110 -9.38 -5.82 -10.97
CA TYR A 110 -8.40 -6.63 -11.69
C TYR A 110 -7.69 -7.64 -10.79
N VAL A 111 -7.41 -7.27 -9.54
CA VAL A 111 -6.72 -8.12 -8.55
C VAL A 111 -7.33 -9.53 -8.41
N PRO A 112 -8.65 -9.71 -8.18
CA PRO A 112 -9.23 -11.06 -8.11
C PRO A 112 -9.18 -11.79 -9.45
N ILE A 113 -9.21 -11.09 -10.60
CA ILE A 113 -9.07 -11.76 -11.91
C ILE A 113 -7.64 -12.29 -12.07
N TYR A 114 -6.65 -11.46 -11.78
CA TYR A 114 -5.23 -11.81 -11.85
C TYR A 114 -4.87 -12.97 -10.92
N THR A 115 -5.48 -13.01 -9.74
CA THR A 115 -5.17 -14.00 -8.70
C THR A 115 -6.10 -15.20 -8.68
N ASP A 116 -6.96 -15.37 -9.69
CA ASP A 116 -7.99 -16.43 -9.73
C ASP A 116 -8.86 -16.48 -8.45
N ASN A 117 -9.34 -15.31 -8.04
CA ASN A 117 -10.17 -15.04 -6.87
C ASN A 117 -9.53 -15.36 -5.51
N ASN A 118 -8.20 -15.52 -5.45
CA ASN A 118 -7.48 -15.79 -4.18
C ASN A 118 -7.11 -14.54 -3.39
N LEU A 119 -7.23 -13.35 -4.00
CA LEU A 119 -6.88 -12.09 -3.35
C LEU A 119 -7.85 -10.99 -3.77
N VAL A 120 -8.22 -10.14 -2.82
CA VAL A 120 -8.80 -8.83 -3.07
C VAL A 120 -7.99 -7.80 -2.31
N LEU A 121 -7.51 -6.77 -3.00
CA LEU A 121 -6.89 -5.62 -2.35
C LEU A 121 -7.94 -4.53 -2.15
N CYS A 122 -8.01 -3.99 -0.95
CA CYS A 122 -8.93 -2.94 -0.55
C CYS A 122 -8.23 -1.91 0.34
N ASP A 123 -9.00 -0.96 0.88
CA ASP A 123 -8.47 0.18 1.64
C ASP A 123 -7.39 0.97 0.87
N LEU A 124 -7.54 1.06 -0.46
CA LEU A 124 -6.57 1.70 -1.32
C LEU A 124 -6.59 3.20 -1.08
N GLN A 125 -5.47 3.73 -0.61
CA GLN A 125 -5.32 5.13 -0.25
C GLN A 125 -3.92 5.63 -0.61
N GLY A 126 -3.79 6.92 -0.89
CA GLY A 126 -2.50 7.46 -1.32
C GLY A 126 -2.50 8.96 -1.53
N MET A 127 -1.36 9.45 -2.02
CA MET A 127 -1.19 10.84 -2.41
C MET A 127 -0.20 10.97 -3.55
N TYR A 128 -0.24 12.11 -4.25
CA TYR A 128 0.71 12.41 -5.30
C TYR A 128 2.11 12.70 -4.73
N ASP A 129 3.12 12.06 -5.32
CA ASP A 129 4.52 12.36 -5.00
C ASP A 129 5.01 13.66 -5.67
N ARG A 130 6.29 14.01 -5.48
CA ARG A 130 6.93 15.19 -6.11
C ARG A 130 6.93 15.15 -7.63
N ARG A 131 6.78 13.95 -8.22
CA ARG A 131 6.73 13.70 -9.65
C ARG A 131 5.28 13.71 -10.17
N LYS A 132 4.30 14.00 -9.30
CA LYS A 132 2.86 13.94 -9.58
C LYS A 132 2.38 12.54 -9.95
N VAL A 133 3.00 11.51 -9.39
CA VAL A 133 2.55 10.11 -9.50
C VAL A 133 1.79 9.75 -8.24
N MET A 134 0.56 9.24 -8.41
CA MET A 134 -0.23 8.73 -7.28
C MET A 134 0.51 7.56 -6.64
N THR A 135 0.87 7.71 -5.37
CA THR A 135 1.59 6.69 -4.61
C THR A 135 0.67 6.15 -3.52
N LEU A 136 0.29 4.89 -3.66
CA LEU A 136 -0.58 4.17 -2.73
C LEU A 136 0.22 3.64 -1.55
N VAL A 137 -0.40 3.67 -0.38
CA VAL A 137 0.17 3.24 0.90
C VAL A 137 -0.83 2.36 1.62
N ASP A 138 -0.30 1.51 2.51
CA ASP A 138 -1.08 0.77 3.49
C ASP A 138 -2.31 0.00 2.93
N PRO A 139 -2.15 -0.77 1.83
CA PRO A 139 -3.27 -1.54 1.30
C PRO A 139 -3.62 -2.70 2.22
N GLN A 140 -4.91 -3.01 2.31
CA GLN A 140 -5.41 -4.19 2.99
C GLN A 140 -5.71 -5.30 1.99
N SER A 141 -5.61 -6.55 2.42
CA SER A 141 -5.86 -7.71 1.57
C SER A 141 -6.80 -8.71 2.23
N HIS A 142 -7.75 -9.23 1.46
CA HIS A 142 -8.59 -10.36 1.82
C HIS A 142 -8.20 -11.55 0.95
N SER A 143 -8.01 -12.72 1.56
CA SER A 143 -7.61 -13.98 0.92
C SER A 143 -8.39 -15.16 1.48
#